data_AF-A0A6G0UNZ7-F1
#
_entry.id   AF-A0A6G0UNZ7-F1
#
_cell.length_a   1.000
_cell.length_b   1.000
_cell.length_c   1.000
_cell.angle_alpha   90.00
_cell.angle_beta   90.00
_cell.angle_gamma   90.00
#
_symmetry.space_group_name_H-M   'P 1'
#
loop_
_entity.id
_entity.type
_entity.pdbx_description
1 polymer ?
#
loop_
_entity_poly.entity_id
_entity_poly.type
_entity_poly.pdbx_seq_one_letter_code
_entity_poly.pdbx_strand_id
1 'polypeptide(L)'
;MKLFVVLCLLAGSSAFVHQKRDTAALIKDKFEDFREGCFPRGSGKGCSCTTKSNDGSEVVNTFSDDSECKKSVEETQAENKKKLNEEFNQKFGSLKENCFPAPSGGCRCTEKDSEGNEVTKKYNTKEECNVPARVKRGQVLSSAGRDQNVRDPVREKAQQNYAAVIQELKDKFRNNREGCFPRPKGCLCVTGKDSLGHDITTRYMKDEDCKCKPGEPGCPAAAGA
;
A
#
# COMPACT_ATOMS: atom_id res chain seq x y z
N MET A 1 -14.35 -82.75 44.84
CA MET A 1 -13.10 -82.51 45.61
C MET A 1 -12.09 -81.84 44.70
N LYS A 2 -11.57 -80.67 45.12
CA LYS A 2 -10.28 -80.01 44.77
C LYS A 2 -10.02 -79.67 43.28
N LEU A 3 -10.00 -78.39 42.86
CA LEU A 3 -9.00 -77.32 43.06
C LEU A 3 -7.94 -77.32 41.94
N PHE A 4 -7.75 -76.14 41.28
CA PHE A 4 -6.59 -75.58 40.52
C PHE A 4 -7.16 -74.78 39.33
N VAL A 5 -7.48 -73.48 39.43
CA VAL A 5 -6.59 -72.28 39.49
C VAL A 5 -5.44 -72.32 38.49
N VAL A 6 -5.63 -71.68 37.33
CA VAL A 6 -4.63 -70.93 36.52
C VAL A 6 -5.43 -69.94 35.64
N LEU A 7 -5.80 -68.75 36.11
CA LEU A 7 -5.12 -67.47 35.89
C LEU A 7 -4.35 -67.37 34.56
N CYS A 8 -4.96 -66.80 33.51
CA CYS A 8 -4.22 -66.21 32.40
C CYS A 8 -5.00 -65.06 31.74
N LEU A 9 -4.57 -63.85 32.08
CA LEU A 9 -4.34 -62.71 31.19
C LEU A 9 -5.54 -62.09 30.45
N LEU A 10 -6.09 -61.06 31.11
CA LEU A 10 -6.62 -59.85 30.48
C LEU A 10 -5.52 -59.21 29.62
N ALA A 11 -5.45 -59.53 28.34
CA ALA A 11 -4.69 -58.76 27.35
C ALA A 11 -5.61 -57.71 26.74
N GLY A 12 -5.72 -56.56 27.41
CA GLY A 12 -6.25 -55.35 26.80
C GLY A 12 -5.35 -54.96 25.62
N SER A 13 -5.84 -55.14 24.41
CA SER A 13 -5.19 -54.67 23.19
C SER A 13 -5.33 -53.13 23.14
N SER A 14 -4.44 -52.42 23.80
CA SER A 14 -4.21 -51.00 23.51
C SER A 14 -3.62 -50.92 22.10
N ALA A 15 -4.49 -50.76 21.10
CA ALA A 15 -4.09 -50.33 19.79
C ALA A 15 -3.50 -48.91 19.91
N PHE A 16 -2.19 -48.84 20.15
CA PHE A 16 -1.42 -47.65 19.85
C PHE A 16 -1.51 -47.46 18.34
N VAL A 17 -2.46 -46.64 17.92
CA VAL A 17 -2.52 -46.09 16.57
C VAL A 17 -1.24 -45.28 16.40
N HIS A 18 -0.22 -45.91 15.81
CA HIS A 18 0.96 -45.23 15.30
C HIS A 18 0.48 -44.41 14.11
N GLN A 19 0.02 -43.20 14.39
CA GLN A 19 -0.36 -42.22 13.39
C GLN A 19 0.93 -41.92 12.61
N LYS A 20 1.09 -42.54 11.44
CA LYS A 20 2.12 -42.18 10.46
C LYS A 20 1.84 -40.73 10.09
N ARG A 21 2.40 -39.79 10.86
CA ARG A 21 2.44 -38.39 10.46
C ARG A 21 3.27 -38.39 9.19
N ASP A 22 2.65 -37.97 8.08
CA ASP A 22 3.37 -37.77 6.83
C ASP A 22 4.63 -36.98 7.15
N THR A 23 5.80 -37.60 6.95
CA THR A 23 7.08 -36.95 7.17
C THR A 23 7.17 -35.68 6.35
N ALA A 24 6.52 -35.64 5.18
CA ALA A 24 6.34 -34.45 4.36
C ALA A 24 5.59 -33.31 5.09
N ALA A 25 4.56 -33.59 5.88
CA ALA A 25 3.82 -32.58 6.63
C ALA A 25 4.65 -32.03 7.81
N LEU A 26 5.44 -32.89 8.48
CA LEU A 26 6.37 -32.47 9.54
C LEU A 26 7.56 -31.67 9.01
N ILE A 27 8.04 -32.00 7.80
CA ILE A 27 9.11 -31.27 7.13
C ILE A 27 8.60 -29.90 6.67
N LYS A 28 7.37 -29.83 6.16
CA LYS A 28 6.75 -28.55 5.79
C LYS A 28 6.60 -27.64 7.00
N ASP A 29 5.95 -28.09 8.07
CA ASP A 29 5.72 -27.28 9.28
C ASP A 29 7.02 -26.74 9.93
N LYS A 30 8.14 -27.48 9.84
CA LYS A 30 9.42 -27.06 10.42
C LYS A 30 10.34 -26.27 9.48
N PHE A 31 10.23 -26.49 8.17
CA PHE A 31 11.21 -26.03 7.19
C PHE A 31 10.61 -25.25 6.00
N GLU A 32 9.32 -24.85 6.05
CA GLU A 32 8.67 -24.01 5.02
C GLU A 32 9.38 -22.66 4.85
N ASP A 33 10.06 -22.19 5.90
CA ASP A 33 10.77 -20.91 5.91
C ASP A 33 12.20 -20.99 5.35
N PHE A 34 12.65 -22.10 4.76
CA PHE A 34 14.02 -22.17 4.25
C PHE A 34 14.18 -21.34 2.96
N ARG A 35 15.36 -20.71 2.78
CA ARG A 35 15.71 -20.02 1.54
C ARG A 35 15.76 -21.02 0.38
N GLU A 36 15.56 -20.53 -0.84
CA GLU A 36 15.65 -21.37 -2.03
C GLU A 36 17.03 -22.04 -2.14
N GLY A 37 17.05 -23.35 -2.41
CA GLY A 37 18.28 -24.13 -2.49
C GLY A 37 18.84 -24.58 -1.13
N CYS A 38 18.18 -24.29 -0.01
CA CYS A 38 18.57 -24.77 1.33
C CYS A 38 17.77 -26.00 1.76
N PHE A 39 18.46 -27.01 2.28
CA PHE A 39 17.87 -28.29 2.72
C PHE A 39 18.32 -28.65 4.14
N PRO A 40 17.43 -29.22 4.98
CA PRO A 40 17.78 -29.67 6.32
C PRO A 40 18.71 -30.89 6.29
N ARG A 41 19.63 -30.98 7.26
CA ARG A 41 20.54 -32.14 7.37
C ARG A 41 19.89 -33.28 8.14
N GLY A 42 20.15 -34.52 7.71
CA GLY A 42 19.60 -35.74 8.33
C GLY A 42 19.98 -35.95 9.81
N SER A 43 20.98 -35.22 10.31
CA SER A 43 21.40 -35.24 11.73
C SER A 43 20.53 -34.39 12.65
N GLY A 44 19.49 -33.71 12.13
CA GLY A 44 18.52 -32.95 12.91
C GLY A 44 19.00 -31.59 13.44
N LYS A 45 20.20 -31.15 13.01
CA LYS A 45 20.73 -29.79 13.25
C LYS A 45 21.43 -29.28 12.00
N GLY A 46 21.13 -28.05 11.62
CA GLY A 46 21.77 -27.36 10.52
C GLY A 46 21.22 -27.74 9.15
N CYS A 47 21.81 -27.13 8.14
CA CYS A 47 21.23 -27.06 6.80
C CYS A 47 22.32 -26.81 5.75
N SER A 48 22.05 -27.25 4.52
CA SER A 48 22.96 -27.12 3.39
C SER A 48 22.28 -26.31 2.29
N CYS A 49 22.89 -25.20 1.90
CA CYS A 49 22.39 -24.28 0.90
C CYS A 49 23.26 -24.29 -0.34
N THR A 50 22.66 -24.53 -1.51
CA THR A 50 23.31 -24.36 -2.81
C THR A 50 23.13 -22.93 -3.29
N THR A 51 24.20 -22.15 -3.30
CA THR A 51 24.20 -20.76 -3.77
C THR A 51 25.06 -20.63 -5.02
N LYS A 52 24.66 -19.77 -5.96
CA LYS A 52 25.46 -19.45 -7.16
C LYS A 52 26.46 -18.34 -6.86
N SER A 53 27.75 -18.59 -7.09
CA SER A 53 28.80 -17.58 -7.01
C SER A 53 28.79 -16.63 -8.22
N ASN A 54 29.52 -15.50 -8.13
CA ASN A 54 29.64 -14.51 -9.21
C ASN A 54 30.13 -15.12 -10.54
N ASP A 55 30.90 -16.21 -10.48
CA ASP A 55 31.42 -16.93 -11.64
C ASP A 55 30.45 -18.00 -12.20
N GLY A 56 29.22 -18.07 -11.69
CA GLY A 56 28.22 -19.06 -12.12
C GLY A 56 28.43 -20.47 -11.57
N SER A 57 29.47 -20.69 -10.75
CA SER A 57 29.71 -21.96 -10.06
C SER A 57 28.74 -22.16 -8.89
N GLU A 58 28.25 -23.39 -8.74
CA GLU A 58 27.39 -23.79 -7.63
C GLU A 58 28.24 -24.13 -6.41
N VAL A 59 28.08 -23.38 -5.32
CA VAL A 59 28.78 -23.59 -4.06
C VAL A 59 27.79 -24.06 -3.01
N VAL A 60 28.09 -25.19 -2.37
CA VAL A 60 27.28 -25.75 -1.28
C VAL A 60 27.83 -25.24 0.05
N ASN A 61 27.10 -24.34 0.69
CA ASN A 61 27.40 -23.85 2.03
C ASN A 61 26.68 -24.71 3.06
N THR A 62 27.39 -25.10 4.12
CA THR A 62 26.81 -25.91 5.20
C THR A 62 26.81 -25.11 6.49
N PHE A 63 25.63 -24.93 7.06
CA PHE A 63 25.39 -24.20 8.30
C PHE A 63 25.02 -25.18 9.41
N SER A 64 25.42 -24.86 10.64
CA SER A 64 25.14 -25.70 11.81
C SER A 64 23.81 -25.32 12.49
N ASP A 65 23.35 -24.09 12.28
CA ASP A 65 22.12 -23.54 12.85
C ASP A 65 21.03 -23.37 11.79
N ASP A 66 19.83 -23.86 12.09
CA ASP A 66 18.68 -23.81 11.19
C ASP A 66 18.26 -22.36 10.87
N SER A 67 18.53 -21.41 11.79
CA SER A 67 18.21 -19.99 11.61
C SER A 67 18.95 -19.35 10.44
N GLU A 68 20.14 -19.85 10.09
CA GLU A 68 20.94 -19.28 9.00
C GLU A 68 20.37 -19.65 7.62
N CYS A 69 19.60 -20.73 7.54
CA CYS A 69 18.95 -21.17 6.31
C CYS A 69 17.52 -20.69 6.16
N LYS A 70 16.96 -20.02 7.18
CA LYS A 70 15.63 -19.43 7.08
C LYS A 70 15.66 -18.14 6.25
N LYS A 71 14.57 -17.88 5.55
CA LYS A 71 14.24 -16.61 4.91
C LYS A 71 14.27 -15.51 5.95
N SER A 72 14.62 -14.30 5.52
CA SER A 72 14.55 -13.16 6.43
C SER A 72 13.08 -12.88 6.81
N VAL A 73 12.87 -12.21 7.95
CA VAL A 73 11.55 -11.75 8.36
C VAL A 73 10.94 -10.83 7.28
N GLU A 74 11.77 -10.08 6.57
CA GLU A 74 11.36 -9.17 5.50
C GLU A 74 10.88 -9.91 4.25
N GLU A 75 11.60 -10.96 3.83
CA GLU A 75 11.20 -11.83 2.70
C GLU A 75 9.87 -12.55 2.98
N THR A 76 9.74 -13.09 4.19
CA THR A 76 8.50 -13.77 4.64
C THR A 76 7.31 -12.79 4.68
N GLN A 77 7.53 -11.56 5.14
CA GLN A 77 6.49 -10.52 5.13
C GLN A 77 6.13 -10.07 3.71
N ALA A 78 7.09 -9.97 2.80
CA ALA A 78 6.85 -9.60 1.41
C ALA A 78 6.00 -10.66 0.70
N GLU A 79 6.32 -11.95 0.88
CA GLU A 79 5.54 -13.07 0.36
C GLU A 79 4.12 -13.10 0.94
N ASN A 80 3.99 -12.94 2.27
CA ASN A 80 2.69 -12.89 2.93
C ASN A 80 1.85 -11.71 2.44
N LYS A 81 2.43 -10.52 2.27
CA LYS A 81 1.73 -9.36 1.70
C LYS A 81 1.29 -9.62 0.26
N LYS A 82 2.15 -10.23 -0.55
CA LYS A 82 1.82 -10.59 -1.94
C LYS A 82 0.64 -11.57 -1.99
N LYS A 83 0.71 -12.63 -1.18
CA LYS A 83 -0.36 -13.64 -1.07
C LYS A 83 -1.68 -13.03 -0.59
N LEU A 84 -1.64 -12.19 0.45
CA LEU A 84 -2.84 -11.49 0.95
C LEU A 84 -3.44 -10.54 -0.09
N ASN A 85 -2.60 -9.84 -0.85
CA ASN A 85 -3.06 -8.99 -1.95
C ASN A 85 -3.69 -9.80 -3.08
N GLU A 86 -3.12 -10.95 -3.43
CA GLU A 86 -3.69 -11.87 -4.42
C GLU A 86 -5.05 -12.41 -3.95
N GLU A 87 -5.15 -12.87 -2.70
CA GLU A 87 -6.41 -13.34 -2.11
C GLU A 87 -7.46 -12.23 -2.02
N PHE A 88 -7.05 -11.00 -1.66
CA PHE A 88 -7.93 -9.83 -1.62
C PHE A 88 -8.46 -9.49 -3.01
N ASN A 89 -7.58 -9.46 -4.03
CA ASN A 89 -7.95 -9.19 -5.41
C ASN A 89 -8.85 -10.29 -5.99
N GLN A 90 -8.63 -11.55 -5.63
CA GLN A 90 -9.48 -12.66 -6.06
C GLN A 90 -10.87 -12.61 -5.42
N LYS A 91 -10.96 -12.19 -4.15
CA LYS A 91 -12.23 -12.13 -3.43
C LYS A 91 -13.04 -10.87 -3.72
N PHE A 92 -12.37 -9.73 -3.89
CA PHE A 92 -12.97 -8.40 -3.89
C PHE A 92 -12.56 -7.51 -5.08
N GLY A 93 -11.63 -7.95 -5.93
CA GLY A 93 -11.17 -7.15 -7.07
C GLY A 93 -12.19 -6.97 -8.20
N SER A 94 -13.32 -7.68 -8.14
CA SER A 94 -14.42 -7.59 -9.10
C SER A 94 -15.66 -6.86 -8.53
N LEU A 95 -15.58 -6.32 -7.33
CA LEU A 95 -16.71 -5.65 -6.69
C LEU A 95 -17.12 -4.38 -7.47
N LYS A 96 -18.43 -4.11 -7.53
CA LYS A 96 -18.99 -2.87 -8.09
C LYS A 96 -18.49 -1.65 -7.31
N GLU A 97 -18.42 -0.51 -7.99
CA GLU A 97 -18.08 0.76 -7.34
C GLU A 97 -19.13 1.09 -6.25
N ASN A 98 -18.67 1.65 -5.13
CA ASN A 98 -19.47 1.95 -3.93
C ASN A 98 -20.08 0.72 -3.22
N CYS A 99 -19.58 -0.49 -3.52
CA CYS A 99 -19.93 -1.70 -2.79
C CYS A 99 -18.83 -2.12 -1.82
N PHE A 100 -19.23 -2.58 -0.63
CA PHE A 100 -18.34 -3.07 0.42
C PHE A 100 -18.73 -4.48 0.84
N PRO A 101 -17.78 -5.41 1.02
CA PRO A 101 -18.09 -6.78 1.39
C PRO A 101 -18.64 -6.87 2.83
N ALA A 102 -19.65 -7.71 3.03
CA ALA A 102 -20.24 -7.93 4.35
C ALA A 102 -19.64 -9.19 5.02
N PRO A 103 -19.45 -9.21 6.34
CA PRO A 103 -18.87 -10.36 7.06
C PRO A 103 -19.76 -11.61 6.99
N SER A 104 -21.07 -11.43 6.83
CA SER A 104 -22.07 -12.50 6.76
C SER A 104 -22.24 -13.09 5.35
N GLY A 105 -21.41 -12.69 4.38
CA GLY A 105 -21.62 -12.96 2.96
C GLY A 105 -22.39 -11.83 2.26
N GLY A 106 -22.17 -11.67 0.95
CA GLY A 106 -22.75 -10.59 0.15
C GLY A 106 -22.00 -9.25 0.27
N CYS A 107 -22.66 -8.15 -0.05
CA CYS A 107 -22.09 -6.79 0.00
C CYS A 107 -23.15 -5.72 0.29
N ARG A 108 -22.68 -4.54 0.67
CA ARG A 108 -23.48 -3.32 0.85
C ARG A 108 -23.05 -2.31 -0.19
N CYS A 109 -23.97 -1.87 -1.04
CA CYS A 109 -23.71 -0.93 -2.13
C CYS A 109 -24.46 0.37 -1.88
N THR A 110 -23.77 1.50 -2.02
CA THR A 110 -24.40 2.82 -2.08
C THR A 110 -24.72 3.13 -3.54
N GLU A 111 -26.01 3.10 -3.87
CA GLU A 111 -26.55 3.39 -5.20
C GLU A 111 -27.46 4.62 -5.13
N LYS A 112 -27.73 5.26 -6.27
CA LYS A 112 -28.72 6.34 -6.33
C LYS A 112 -30.10 5.77 -6.66
N ASP A 113 -31.13 6.25 -5.97
CA ASP A 113 -32.52 5.95 -6.31
C ASP A 113 -33.01 6.76 -7.53
N SER A 114 -34.26 6.57 -7.92
CA SER A 114 -34.89 7.28 -9.05
C SER A 114 -35.02 8.79 -8.85
N GLU A 115 -34.86 9.27 -7.62
CA GLU A 115 -34.92 10.69 -7.24
C GLU A 115 -33.53 11.29 -7.06
N GLY A 116 -32.47 10.47 -7.19
CA GLY A 116 -31.07 10.88 -7.09
C GLY A 116 -30.49 10.81 -5.68
N ASN A 117 -31.23 10.32 -4.68
CA ASN A 117 -30.74 10.18 -3.31
C ASN A 117 -29.86 8.93 -3.16
N GLU A 118 -28.84 9.03 -2.30
CA GLU A 118 -27.96 7.90 -2.00
C GLU A 118 -28.66 6.91 -1.07
N VAL A 119 -28.90 5.69 -1.57
CA VAL A 119 -29.52 4.59 -0.84
C VAL A 119 -28.56 3.41 -0.73
N THR A 120 -28.41 2.89 0.49
CA THR A 120 -27.58 1.70 0.75
C THR A 120 -28.42 0.44 0.55
N LYS A 121 -28.15 -0.30 -0.53
CA LYS A 121 -28.72 -1.63 -0.76
C LYS A 121 -27.80 -2.72 -0.24
N LYS A 122 -28.41 -3.78 0.32
CA LYS A 122 -27.70 -4.97 0.77
C LYS A 122 -27.99 -6.10 -0.22
N TYR A 123 -26.93 -6.67 -0.76
CA TYR A 123 -26.99 -7.84 -1.62
C TYR A 123 -26.45 -9.04 -0.85
N ASN A 124 -27.12 -10.17 -0.96
CA ASN A 124 -26.78 -11.38 -0.20
C ASN A 124 -25.85 -12.31 -1.00
N THR A 125 -25.78 -12.15 -2.32
CA THR A 125 -25.00 -13.00 -3.22
C THR A 125 -23.75 -12.27 -3.71
N LYS A 126 -22.66 -13.00 -4.01
CA LYS A 126 -21.39 -12.40 -4.45
C LYS A 126 -21.48 -11.88 -5.88
N GLU A 127 -22.36 -12.48 -6.67
CA GLU A 127 -22.58 -12.21 -8.09
C GLU A 127 -23.26 -10.85 -8.28
N GLU A 128 -24.23 -10.52 -7.43
CA GLU A 128 -24.90 -9.21 -7.39
C GLU A 128 -23.94 -8.08 -7.02
N CYS A 129 -22.87 -8.42 -6.31
CA CYS A 129 -21.85 -7.50 -5.86
C CYS A 129 -20.77 -7.22 -6.90
N ASN A 130 -20.64 -8.07 -7.93
CA ASN A 130 -19.57 -7.96 -8.90
C ASN A 130 -19.99 -7.20 -10.16
N VAL A 131 -19.04 -6.52 -10.80
CA VAL A 131 -19.25 -5.99 -12.15
C VAL A 131 -19.43 -7.15 -13.14
N PRO A 132 -20.37 -7.07 -14.10
CA PRO A 132 -20.54 -8.14 -15.08
C PRO A 132 -19.26 -8.31 -15.90
N ALA A 133 -18.81 -9.57 -16.07
CA ALA A 133 -17.53 -9.95 -16.69
C ALA A 133 -17.32 -9.48 -18.14
N ARG A 134 -18.34 -8.87 -18.78
CA ARG A 134 -18.26 -8.36 -20.15
C ARG A 134 -17.55 -7.03 -20.31
N VAL A 135 -17.27 -6.31 -19.22
CA VAL A 135 -16.51 -5.05 -19.34
C VAL A 135 -15.03 -5.32 -19.06
N LYS A 136 -14.33 -5.76 -20.11
CA LYS A 136 -12.86 -5.76 -20.11
C LYS A 136 -12.39 -4.37 -19.68
N ARG A 137 -11.41 -4.35 -18.77
CA ARG A 137 -10.78 -3.20 -18.09
C ARG A 137 -10.23 -2.06 -18.98
N GLY A 138 -10.54 -2.04 -20.28
CA GLY A 138 -10.22 -0.97 -21.23
C GLY A 138 -11.44 -0.19 -21.76
N GLN A 139 -12.69 -0.57 -21.40
CA GLN A 139 -13.90 0.09 -21.95
C GLN A 139 -14.86 0.67 -20.89
N VAL A 140 -14.66 0.38 -19.59
CA VAL A 140 -15.43 1.02 -18.50
C VAL A 140 -15.03 2.49 -18.31
N LEU A 141 -13.81 2.89 -18.71
CA LEU A 141 -13.38 4.28 -18.59
C LEU A 141 -14.04 5.24 -19.60
N SER A 142 -14.85 4.74 -20.54
CA SER A 142 -15.34 5.55 -21.67
C SER A 142 -16.83 5.39 -22.01
N SER A 143 -17.62 4.54 -21.32
CA SER A 143 -19.01 4.30 -21.77
C SER A 143 -20.09 4.05 -20.72
N ALA A 144 -19.81 4.12 -19.42
CA ALA A 144 -20.83 4.40 -18.41
C ALA A 144 -20.64 5.84 -17.97
N GLY A 145 -21.65 6.69 -18.24
CA GLY A 145 -21.59 8.14 -18.12
C GLY A 145 -20.80 8.61 -16.92
N ARG A 146 -19.57 9.05 -17.18
CA ARG A 146 -18.92 10.05 -16.36
C ARG A 146 -19.79 11.29 -16.55
N ASP A 147 -20.87 11.38 -15.78
CA ASP A 147 -21.54 12.64 -15.58
C ASP A 147 -20.56 13.51 -14.80
N GLN A 148 -19.62 14.10 -15.55
CA GLN A 148 -18.70 15.12 -15.06
C GLN A 148 -19.46 16.37 -14.61
N ASN A 149 -20.80 16.37 -14.73
CA ASN A 149 -21.73 17.41 -14.29
C ASN A 149 -22.58 17.00 -13.07
N VAL A 150 -22.20 16.00 -12.26
CA VAL A 150 -22.69 15.97 -10.87
C VAL A 150 -22.03 17.12 -10.11
N ARG A 151 -22.69 18.28 -10.21
CA ARG A 151 -22.36 19.54 -9.55
C ARG A 151 -22.55 19.34 -8.05
N ASP A 152 -21.53 18.82 -7.40
CA ASP A 152 -21.49 18.77 -5.94
C ASP A 152 -21.32 20.20 -5.42
N PRO A 153 -22.32 20.79 -4.74
CA PRO A 153 -22.28 22.17 -4.28
C PRO A 153 -21.12 22.41 -3.30
N VAL A 154 -20.68 21.38 -2.57
CA VAL A 154 -19.51 21.46 -1.68
C VAL A 154 -18.23 21.56 -2.49
N ARG A 155 -18.10 20.73 -3.54
CA ARG A 155 -16.93 20.76 -4.44
C ARG A 155 -16.82 22.07 -5.20
N GLU A 156 -17.94 22.60 -5.71
CA GLU A 156 -17.94 23.88 -6.43
C GLU A 156 -17.59 25.04 -5.48
N LYS A 157 -18.17 25.07 -4.28
CA LYS A 157 -17.82 26.08 -3.27
C LYS A 157 -16.35 25.98 -2.86
N ALA A 158 -15.81 24.77 -2.72
CA ALA A 158 -14.40 24.56 -2.44
C ALA A 158 -13.50 25.07 -3.59
N GLN A 159 -13.90 24.84 -4.84
CA GLN A 159 -13.18 25.34 -6.02
C GLN A 159 -13.21 26.87 -6.10
N GLN A 160 -14.36 27.49 -5.81
CA GLN A 160 -14.49 28.95 -5.77
C GLN A 160 -13.64 29.56 -4.66
N ASN A 161 -13.67 28.99 -3.45
CA ASN A 161 -12.82 29.42 -2.34
C ASN A 161 -11.33 29.28 -2.68
N TYR A 162 -10.94 28.16 -3.29
CA TYR A 162 -9.58 27.95 -3.75
C TYR A 162 -9.17 28.98 -4.80
N ALA A 163 -10.03 29.24 -5.80
CA ALA A 163 -9.79 30.25 -6.83
C ALA A 163 -9.62 31.66 -6.23
N ALA A 164 -10.43 32.01 -5.22
CA ALA A 164 -10.32 33.27 -4.50
C ALA A 164 -8.97 33.40 -3.77
N VAL A 165 -8.51 32.35 -3.08
CA VAL A 165 -7.18 32.34 -2.44
C VAL A 165 -6.06 32.48 -3.46
N ILE A 166 -6.16 31.79 -4.61
CA ILE A 166 -5.17 31.91 -5.68
C ILE A 166 -5.14 33.34 -6.25
N GLN A 167 -6.30 33.97 -6.40
CA GLN A 167 -6.38 35.36 -6.84
C GLN A 167 -5.74 36.31 -5.81
N GLU A 168 -6.06 36.14 -4.53
CA GLU A 168 -5.44 36.90 -3.44
C GLU A 168 -3.93 36.75 -3.42
N LEU A 169 -3.42 35.52 -3.62
CA LEU A 169 -1.99 35.27 -3.74
C LEU A 169 -1.41 35.97 -4.97
N LYS A 170 -2.04 35.83 -6.15
CA LYS A 170 -1.58 36.54 -7.37
C LYS A 170 -1.50 38.04 -7.17
N ASP A 171 -2.44 38.63 -6.44
CA ASP A 171 -2.44 40.07 -6.15
C ASP A 171 -1.36 40.46 -5.13
N LYS A 172 -1.15 39.66 -4.07
CA LYS A 172 -0.06 39.86 -3.10
C LYS A 172 1.33 39.76 -3.73
N PHE A 173 1.51 38.83 -4.65
CA PHE A 173 2.77 38.62 -5.38
C PHE A 173 2.87 39.47 -6.65
N ARG A 174 1.83 40.25 -7.02
CA ARG A 174 1.86 41.10 -8.20
C ARG A 174 3.01 42.10 -8.09
N ASN A 175 3.85 42.14 -9.13
CA ASN A 175 5.02 43.02 -9.24
C ASN A 175 6.04 42.89 -8.09
N ASN A 176 6.09 41.78 -7.36
CA ASN A 176 7.16 41.55 -6.41
C ASN A 176 8.49 41.31 -7.13
N ARG A 177 9.59 41.76 -6.51
CA ARG A 177 10.94 41.36 -6.90
C ARG A 177 11.13 39.85 -6.77
N GLU A 178 11.94 39.27 -7.65
CA GLU A 178 12.28 37.85 -7.56
C GLU A 178 12.98 37.56 -6.22
N GLY A 179 12.58 36.48 -5.55
CA GLY A 179 13.07 36.15 -4.21
C GLY A 179 12.50 36.99 -3.07
N CYS A 180 11.50 37.87 -3.32
CA CYS A 180 10.80 38.65 -2.30
C CYS A 180 9.42 38.10 -1.92
N PHE A 181 9.24 37.82 -0.63
CA PHE A 181 8.04 37.21 -0.05
C PHE A 181 7.22 38.23 0.76
N PRO A 182 5.95 38.48 0.41
CA PRO A 182 5.07 39.40 1.14
C PRO A 182 4.89 38.99 2.61
N ARG A 183 4.87 39.98 3.51
CA ARG A 183 4.56 39.81 4.93
C ARG A 183 3.53 40.86 5.38
N PRO A 184 2.90 40.70 6.55
CA PRO A 184 1.98 41.73 7.06
C PRO A 184 2.60 43.12 7.31
N LYS A 185 3.94 43.24 7.33
CA LYS A 185 4.68 44.49 7.53
C LYS A 185 5.88 44.53 6.58
N GLY A 186 5.64 44.74 5.28
CA GLY A 186 6.67 44.74 4.24
C GLY A 186 6.95 43.35 3.66
N CYS A 187 8.22 43.02 3.43
CA CYS A 187 8.61 41.73 2.83
C CYS A 187 9.96 41.23 3.31
N LEU A 188 10.24 39.97 2.97
CA LEU A 188 11.55 39.36 3.13
C LEU A 188 12.09 39.01 1.74
N CYS A 189 13.24 39.55 1.38
CA CYS A 189 13.89 39.28 0.10
C CYS A 189 15.20 38.54 0.28
N VAL A 190 15.46 37.55 -0.56
CA VAL A 190 16.78 36.93 -0.67
C VAL A 190 17.67 37.85 -1.50
N THR A 191 18.70 38.43 -0.90
CA THR A 191 19.59 39.42 -1.54
C THR A 191 20.90 38.80 -2.02
N GLY A 192 21.20 37.55 -1.68
CA GLY A 192 22.39 36.84 -2.12
C GLY A 192 22.56 35.51 -1.39
N LYS A 193 23.71 34.86 -1.60
CA LYS A 193 24.14 33.68 -0.85
C LYS A 193 25.45 33.98 -0.11
N ASP A 194 25.62 33.42 1.07
CA ASP A 194 26.89 33.49 1.81
C ASP A 194 27.96 32.59 1.17
N SER A 195 29.20 32.62 1.70
CA SER A 195 30.31 31.79 1.22
C SER A 195 30.09 30.28 1.42
N LEU A 196 29.06 29.89 2.19
CA LEU A 196 28.66 28.51 2.46
C LEU A 196 27.41 28.10 1.66
N GLY A 197 26.86 29.01 0.84
CA GLY A 197 25.70 28.77 -0.01
C GLY A 197 24.33 29.03 0.64
N HIS A 198 24.27 29.51 1.88
CA HIS A 198 23.01 29.86 2.54
C HIS A 198 22.46 31.19 2.04
N ASP A 199 21.13 31.29 2.00
CA ASP A 199 20.44 32.50 1.55
C ASP A 199 20.60 33.65 2.56
N ILE A 200 21.13 34.77 2.09
CA ILE A 200 21.17 36.03 2.82
C ILE A 200 19.84 36.74 2.59
N THR A 201 19.04 36.88 3.64
CA THR A 201 17.73 37.54 3.56
C THR A 201 17.75 38.94 4.17
N THR A 202 17.18 39.91 3.46
CA THR A 202 16.97 41.28 3.92
C THR A 202 15.48 41.54 4.12
N ARG A 203 15.12 42.16 5.25
CA ARG A 203 13.72 42.53 5.55
C ARG A 203 13.48 43.99 5.21
N TYR A 204 12.46 44.24 4.39
CA TYR A 204 11.92 45.57 4.13
C TYR A 204 10.62 45.75 4.91
N MET A 205 10.39 46.95 5.45
CA MET A 205 9.19 47.27 6.26
C MET A 205 8.07 47.92 5.44
N LYS A 206 8.38 48.36 4.22
CA LYS A 206 7.47 48.99 3.28
C LYS A 206 7.21 48.05 2.12
N ASP A 207 5.98 48.00 1.63
CA ASP A 207 5.61 47.12 0.54
C ASP A 207 6.18 47.62 -0.80
N GLU A 208 6.38 48.93 -0.97
CA GLU A 208 6.94 49.53 -2.19
C GLU A 208 8.39 49.10 -2.43
N ASP A 209 9.16 48.89 -1.35
CA ASP A 209 10.55 48.41 -1.43
C ASP A 209 10.62 46.94 -1.86
N CYS A 210 9.50 46.22 -1.84
CA CYS A 210 9.38 44.84 -2.27
C CYS A 210 8.94 44.70 -3.73
N LYS A 211 8.41 45.79 -4.30
CA LYS A 211 7.90 45.83 -5.66
C LYS A 211 9.01 46.21 -6.63
N CYS A 212 8.92 45.65 -7.82
CA CYS A 212 9.79 45.95 -8.93
C CYS A 212 9.57 47.36 -9.47
N LYS A 213 10.65 48.12 -9.60
CA LYS A 213 10.67 49.37 -10.36
C LYS A 213 11.03 49.08 -11.82
N PRO A 214 10.51 49.85 -12.79
CA PRO A 214 10.86 49.67 -14.19
C PRO A 214 12.37 49.89 -14.39
N GLY A 215 13.07 48.85 -14.87
CA GLY A 215 14.50 48.89 -15.16
C GLY A 215 15.45 48.34 -14.09
N GLU A 216 14.96 47.80 -12.97
CA GLU A 216 15.82 47.15 -11.97
C GLU A 216 16.17 45.68 -12.33
N PRO A 217 17.42 45.24 -12.11
CA PRO A 217 17.83 43.85 -12.34
C PRO A 217 17.14 42.90 -11.35
N GLY A 218 16.65 41.74 -11.82
CA GLY A 218 15.88 40.78 -11.02
C GLY A 218 14.37 41.04 -10.97
N CYS A 219 13.88 41.89 -11.85
CA CYS A 219 12.46 42.09 -12.11
C CYS A 219 12.06 41.42 -13.41
N PRO A 220 10.89 40.75 -13.49
CA PRO A 220 10.37 40.35 -14.79
C PRO A 220 10.25 41.62 -15.62
N ALA A 221 10.97 41.68 -16.75
CA ALA A 221 10.77 42.75 -17.72
C ALA A 221 9.28 42.86 -17.93
N ALA A 222 8.70 44.04 -17.67
CA ALA A 222 7.27 44.26 -17.77
C ALA A 222 6.79 43.59 -19.05
N ALA A 223 6.03 42.51 -18.91
CA ALA A 223 5.40 41.87 -20.06
C ALA A 223 4.43 42.92 -20.59
N GLY A 224 4.85 43.59 -21.66
CA GLY A 224 4.00 44.51 -22.39
C GLY A 224 2.83 43.74 -22.99
N ALA A 225 1.70 44.45 -23.09
CA ALA A 225 0.38 44.08 -23.60
C ALA A 225 -0.61 43.53 -22.55
#